data_AF-A0A6N9CFS2-F1
#
_entry.id   AF-A0A6N9CFS2-F1
#
_cell.length_a   1.000
_cell.length_b   1.000
_cell.length_c   1.000
_cell.angle_alpha   90.00
_cell.angle_beta   90.00
_cell.angle_gamma   90.00
#
_symmetry.space_group_name_H-M   'P 1'
#
loop_
_entity.id
_entity.type
_entity.pdbx_description
1 polymer ?
#
loop_
_entity_poly.entity_id
_entity_poly.type
_entity_poly.pdbx_seq_one_letter_code
_entity_poly.pdbx_strand_id
1 'polypeptide(L)'
;MGNSAHGQYKALLFAGIGYSLIAIVGSGVMLAANSAQWSFPMKGLSLGILAGIAVVGVIFCNLLAFAAGGSPAVVVSIGAAGGPILNAAIAITLYPPAPGSLRWEFIFGIAAATIGGYMITVYRPGT
;
A
#
# COMPACT_ATOMS: atom_id res chain seq x y z
N MET A 1 11.46 9.20 22.64
CA MET A 1 12.48 8.15 22.47
C MET A 1 13.83 8.83 22.22
N GLY A 2 14.80 8.63 23.12
CA GLY A 2 16.12 9.27 23.06
C GLY A 2 16.92 8.85 21.81
N ASN A 3 17.62 9.83 21.23
CA ASN A 3 18.32 9.84 19.94
C ASN A 3 17.41 9.85 18.69
N SER A 4 17.16 11.06 18.20
CA SER A 4 16.32 11.38 17.03
C SER A 4 16.72 10.63 15.75
N ALA A 5 18.02 10.35 15.56
CA ALA A 5 18.54 9.74 14.33
C ALA A 5 18.09 8.28 14.06
N HIS A 6 17.74 7.50 15.08
CA HIS A 6 17.35 6.09 14.92
C HIS A 6 15.89 5.79 15.31
N GLY A 7 15.12 6.79 15.71
CA GLY A 7 13.74 6.61 16.17
C GLY A 7 12.82 6.03 15.10
N GLN A 8 13.00 6.44 13.85
CA GLN A 8 12.18 5.99 12.71
C GLN A 8 12.43 4.53 12.36
N TYR A 9 13.69 4.07 12.38
CA TYR A 9 14.03 2.66 12.15
C TYR A 9 13.51 1.76 13.27
N LYS A 10 13.59 2.22 14.54
CA LYS A 10 12.99 1.51 15.67
C LYS A 10 11.47 1.44 15.55
N ALA A 11 10.82 2.53 15.13
CA ALA A 11 9.38 2.53 14.88
C ALA A 11 8.99 1.55 13.76
N LEU A 12 9.75 1.51 12.66
CA LEU A 12 9.54 0.53 11.59
C LEU A 12 9.69 -0.90 12.08
N LEU A 13 10.71 -1.18 12.91
CA LEU A 13 10.96 -2.52 13.41
C LEU A 13 9.73 -3.05 14.17
N PHE A 14 9.19 -2.25 15.10
CA PHE A 14 7.99 -2.64 15.86
C PHE A 14 6.72 -2.66 15.00
N ALA A 15 6.56 -1.71 14.08
CA ALA A 15 5.45 -1.74 13.12
C ALA A 15 5.50 -2.99 12.23
N GLY A 16 6.69 -3.35 11.74
CA GLY A 16 6.93 -4.54 10.92
C GLY A 16 6.65 -5.84 11.67
N ILE A 17 6.99 -5.91 12.96
CA ILE A 17 6.58 -7.04 13.83
C ILE A 17 5.04 -7.14 13.87
N GLY A 18 4.34 -6.03 14.09
CA GLY A 18 2.87 -6.00 14.11
C GLY A 18 2.26 -6.47 12.78
N TYR A 19 2.75 -5.95 11.65
CA TYR A 19 2.31 -6.38 10.32
C TYR A 19 2.58 -7.86 10.09
N SER A 20 3.75 -8.37 10.48
CA SER A 20 4.11 -9.78 10.32
C SER A 20 3.21 -10.69 11.17
N LEU A 21 2.88 -10.28 12.39
CA LEU A 21 1.96 -11.02 13.25
C LEU A 21 0.57 -11.13 12.61
N ILE A 22 -0.01 -10.03 12.14
CA ILE A 22 -1.32 -10.07 11.48
C ILE A 22 -1.25 -10.85 10.16
N ALA A 23 -0.21 -10.65 9.34
CA ALA A 23 -0.06 -11.33 8.07
C ALA A 23 0.08 -12.85 8.25
N ILE A 24 0.86 -13.32 9.22
CA ILE A 24 1.10 -14.75 9.45
C ILE A 24 -0.05 -15.36 10.25
N VAL A 25 -0.37 -14.81 11.42
CA VAL A 25 -1.39 -15.36 12.32
C VAL A 25 -2.78 -15.18 11.73
N GLY A 26 -3.10 -13.99 11.21
CA GLY A 26 -4.40 -13.71 10.61
C GLY A 26 -4.66 -14.60 9.39
N SER A 27 -3.70 -14.70 8.47
CA SER A 27 -3.84 -15.60 7.31
C SER A 27 -3.90 -17.06 7.74
N GLY A 28 -3.10 -17.48 8.74
CA GLY A 28 -3.12 -18.83 9.28
C GLY A 28 -4.47 -19.21 9.90
N VAL A 29 -5.06 -18.30 10.69
CA VAL A 29 -6.41 -18.47 11.25
C VAL A 29 -7.44 -18.58 10.14
N MET A 30 -7.37 -17.73 9.11
CA MET A 30 -8.30 -17.79 7.98
C MET A 30 -8.16 -19.08 7.17
N LEU A 31 -6.93 -19.55 6.91
CA LEU A 31 -6.69 -20.82 6.22
C LEU A 31 -7.22 -22.02 7.01
N ALA A 32 -7.03 -22.01 8.33
CA ALA A 32 -7.57 -23.04 9.22
C ALA A 32 -9.11 -23.01 9.27
N ALA A 33 -9.70 -21.82 9.41
CA ALA A 33 -11.15 -21.64 9.46
C ALA A 33 -11.85 -22.04 8.15
N ASN A 34 -11.18 -21.87 7.01
CA ASN A 34 -11.73 -22.20 5.68
C ASN A 34 -11.34 -23.61 5.18
N SER A 35 -10.73 -24.46 6.03
CA SER A 35 -10.29 -25.81 5.64
C SER A 35 -9.45 -25.84 4.35
N ALA A 36 -8.57 -24.84 4.19
CA ALA A 36 -7.80 -24.66 2.96
C ALA A 36 -6.81 -25.83 2.73
N GLN A 37 -6.57 -26.16 1.47
CA GLN A 37 -5.52 -27.12 1.10
C GLN A 37 -4.14 -26.51 1.35
N TRP A 38 -3.31 -27.21 2.13
CA TRP A 38 -1.94 -26.81 2.47
C TRP A 38 -0.92 -27.07 1.34
N SER A 39 -1.36 -26.90 0.09
CA SER A 39 -0.52 -27.02 -1.10
C SER A 39 -0.29 -25.62 -1.66
N PHE A 40 0.94 -25.12 -1.54
CA PHE A 40 1.31 -23.78 -1.98
C PHE A 40 2.02 -23.87 -3.34
N PRO A 41 1.38 -23.46 -4.45
CA PRO A 41 2.02 -23.47 -5.76
C PRO A 41 3.23 -22.52 -5.77
N MET A 42 4.38 -22.99 -6.28
CA MET A 42 5.64 -22.23 -6.27
C MET A 42 5.52 -20.83 -6.90
N LYS A 43 4.72 -20.70 -7.97
CA LYS A 43 4.43 -19.41 -8.61
C LYS A 43 3.63 -18.45 -7.70
N GLY A 44 2.66 -18.97 -6.96
CA GLY A 44 1.87 -18.16 -6.03
C GLY A 44 2.71 -17.67 -4.86
N LEU A 45 3.58 -18.54 -4.34
CA LEU A 45 4.48 -18.21 -3.25
C LEU A 45 5.49 -17.12 -3.65
N SER A 46 6.13 -17.25 -4.82
CA SER A 46 7.11 -16.26 -5.28
C SER A 46 6.49 -14.89 -5.57
N LEU A 47 5.29 -14.86 -6.17
CA LEU A 47 4.54 -13.61 -6.37
C LEU A 47 4.12 -12.99 -5.03
N GLY A 48 3.69 -13.80 -4.07
CA GLY A 48 3.35 -13.32 -2.72
C GLY A 48 4.55 -12.70 -2.00
N ILE A 49 5.72 -13.32 -2.08
CA ILE A 49 6.96 -12.79 -1.49
C ILE A 49 7.36 -11.48 -2.17
N LEU A 50 7.35 -11.42 -3.52
CA LEU A 50 7.69 -10.21 -4.26
C LEU A 50 6.72 -9.07 -3.94
N ALA A 51 5.42 -9.35 -3.87
CA ALA A 51 4.41 -8.37 -3.48
C ALA A 51 4.65 -7.87 -2.04
N GLY A 52 4.97 -8.77 -1.10
CA GLY A 52 5.30 -8.41 0.28
C GLY A 52 6.53 -7.50 0.38
N ILE A 53 7.60 -7.83 -0.35
CA ILE A 53 8.82 -6.98 -0.42
C ILE A 53 8.48 -5.61 -0.98
N ALA A 54 7.66 -5.53 -2.03
CA ALA A 54 7.26 -4.26 -2.62
C ALA A 54 6.51 -3.37 -1.61
N VAL A 55 5.54 -3.93 -0.87
CA VAL A 55 4.77 -3.19 0.14
C VAL A 55 5.68 -2.69 1.28
N VAL A 56 6.49 -3.57 1.86
CA VAL A 56 7.40 -3.19 2.95
C VAL A 56 8.45 -2.19 2.47
N GLY A 57 8.92 -2.33 1.23
CA GLY A 57 9.85 -1.41 0.59
C GLY A 57 9.28 0.01 0.46
N VAL A 58 8.00 0.15 0.09
CA VAL A 58 7.31 1.46 0.05
C VAL A 58 7.24 2.08 1.44
N ILE A 59 6.88 1.30 2.47
CA ILE A 59 6.80 1.78 3.85
C ILE A 59 8.19 2.26 4.33
N PHE A 60 9.25 1.51 4.02
CA PHE A 60 10.62 1.90 4.31
C PHE A 60 11.01 3.20 3.60
N CYS A 61 10.66 3.35 2.32
CA CYS A 61 10.93 4.54 1.53
C CYS A 61 10.21 5.78 2.10
N ASN A 62 8.97 5.62 2.58
CA ASN A 62 8.23 6.70 3.23
C ASN A 62 8.94 7.20 4.50
N LEU A 63 9.51 6.27 5.30
CA LEU A 63 10.27 6.65 6.48
C LEU A 63 11.58 7.37 6.13
N LEU A 64 12.27 6.94 5.07
CA LEU A 64 13.44 7.66 4.55
C LEU A 64 13.05 9.07 4.06
N ALA A 65 11.90 9.22 3.41
CA ALA A 65 11.39 10.52 3.00
C ALA A 65 11.13 11.43 4.22
N PHE A 66 10.59 10.89 5.31
CA PHE A 66 10.44 11.64 6.57
C PHE A 66 11.77 11.98 7.23
N ALA A 67 12.75 11.08 7.17
CA ALA A 67 14.11 11.33 7.64
C ALA A 67 14.77 12.49 6.88
N ALA A 68 14.49 12.62 5.58
CA ALA A 68 14.99 13.68 4.71
C ALA A 68 14.20 15.01 4.82
N GLY A 69 13.29 15.15 5.79
CA GLY A 69 12.47 16.35 6.00
C GLY A 69 11.18 16.39 5.16
N GLY A 70 10.79 15.28 4.54
CA GLY A 70 9.51 15.16 3.85
C GLY A 70 8.32 15.32 4.79
N SER A 71 7.29 16.02 4.34
CA SER A 71 6.06 16.23 5.11
C SER A 71 5.19 14.96 5.12
N PRO A 72 4.78 14.44 6.30
CA PRO A 72 3.82 13.34 6.43
C PRO A 72 2.54 13.55 5.63
N ALA A 73 2.03 14.78 5.59
CA ALA A 73 0.80 15.11 4.87
C ALA A 73 0.91 14.81 3.36
N VAL A 74 2.08 15.05 2.76
CA VAL A 74 2.30 14.83 1.31
C VAL A 74 2.53 13.36 1.01
N VAL A 75 3.43 12.70 1.74
CA VAL A 75 3.80 11.31 1.45
C VAL A 75 2.61 10.37 1.67
N VAL A 76 1.84 10.59 2.75
CA VAL A 76 0.69 9.74 3.06
C VAL A 76 -0.48 10.00 2.11
N SER A 77 -0.74 11.24 1.70
CA SER A 77 -1.83 11.55 0.77
C SER A 77 -1.57 11.01 -0.63
N ILE A 78 -0.32 11.07 -1.12
CA ILE A 78 0.07 10.44 -2.40
C ILE A 78 -0.14 8.93 -2.33
N GLY A 79 0.27 8.28 -1.24
CA GLY A 79 0.06 6.84 -1.06
C GLY A 79 -1.42 6.46 -1.02
N ALA A 80 -2.23 7.22 -0.29
CA ALA A 80 -3.66 6.97 -0.14
C ALA A 80 -4.45 7.18 -1.44
N ALA A 81 -4.13 8.22 -2.22
CA ALA A 81 -4.76 8.47 -3.51
C ALA A 81 -4.23 7.52 -4.60
N GLY A 82 -2.91 7.30 -4.63
CA GLY A 82 -2.24 6.53 -5.67
C GLY A 82 -2.54 5.04 -5.64
N GLY A 83 -2.69 4.43 -4.45
CA GLY A 83 -2.94 3.00 -4.31
C GLY A 83 -4.14 2.50 -5.12
N PRO A 84 -5.35 3.05 -4.91
CA PRO A 84 -6.54 2.69 -5.68
C PRO A 84 -6.40 2.96 -7.18
N ILE A 85 -5.76 4.07 -7.57
CA ILE A 85 -5.58 4.46 -8.99
C ILE A 85 -4.67 3.46 -9.72
N LEU A 86 -3.51 3.12 -9.12
CA LEU A 86 -2.58 2.16 -9.70
C LEU A 86 -3.19 0.76 -9.76
N ASN A 87 -3.90 0.35 -8.71
CA ASN A 87 -4.60 -0.93 -8.69
C ASN A 87 -5.66 -1.01 -9.80
N ALA A 88 -6.45 0.05 -9.97
CA ALA A 88 -7.42 0.17 -11.05
C ALA A 88 -6.76 0.08 -12.44
N ALA A 89 -5.68 0.83 -12.66
CA ALA A 89 -4.96 0.84 -13.94
C ALA A 89 -4.39 -0.54 -14.28
N ILE A 90 -3.73 -1.21 -13.31
CA ILE A 90 -3.17 -2.55 -13.50
C ILE A 90 -4.29 -3.57 -13.75
N ALA A 91 -5.38 -3.52 -12.97
CA ALA A 91 -6.50 -4.44 -13.13
C ALA A 91 -7.15 -4.32 -14.52
N ILE A 92 -7.39 -3.10 -15.02
CA ILE A 92 -7.92 -2.88 -16.36
C ILE A 92 -6.94 -3.34 -17.45
N THR A 93 -5.64 -3.17 -17.23
CA THR A 93 -4.63 -3.56 -18.21
C THR A 93 -4.47 -5.08 -18.31
N LEU A 94 -4.46 -5.78 -17.17
CA LEU A 94 -4.28 -7.23 -17.11
C LEU A 94 -5.57 -8.01 -17.39
N TYR A 95 -6.71 -7.44 -17.01
CA TYR A 95 -8.04 -8.04 -17.16
C TYR A 95 -8.97 -7.04 -17.84
N PRO A 96 -8.82 -6.83 -19.17
CA PRO A 96 -9.55 -5.80 -19.88
C PRO A 96 -11.07 -6.02 -19.78
N PRO A 97 -11.82 -5.01 -19.33
CA PRO A 97 -13.26 -5.09 -19.22
C PRO A 97 -13.89 -5.20 -20.61
N ALA A 98 -15.04 -5.87 -20.70
CA ALA A 98 -15.80 -5.95 -21.95
C ALA A 98 -16.11 -4.52 -22.48
N PRO A 99 -16.09 -4.30 -23.80
CA PRO A 99 -16.34 -2.98 -24.37
C PRO A 99 -17.68 -2.42 -23.87
N GLY A 100 -17.66 -1.22 -23.28
CA GLY A 100 -18.84 -0.55 -22.72
C GLY A 100 -19.20 -0.90 -21.26
N SER A 101 -18.49 -1.85 -20.63
CA SER A 101 -18.72 -2.21 -19.22
C SER A 101 -18.02 -1.28 -18.21
N LEU A 102 -17.15 -0.39 -18.69
CA LEU A 102 -16.50 0.59 -17.84
C LEU A 102 -17.48 1.72 -17.52
N ARG A 103 -18.02 1.66 -16.30
CA ARG A 103 -18.93 2.67 -15.77
C ARG A 103 -18.25 4.04 -15.67
N TRP A 104 -18.95 5.07 -16.11
CA TRP A 104 -18.42 6.44 -16.06
C TRP A 104 -18.15 6.91 -14.62
N GLU A 105 -18.91 6.40 -13.63
CA GLU A 105 -18.70 6.72 -12.21
C GLU A 105 -17.33 6.25 -11.70
N PHE A 106 -16.82 5.15 -12.23
CA PHE A 106 -15.49 4.64 -11.90
C PHE A 106 -14.40 5.57 -12.44
N ILE A 107 -14.55 6.05 -13.67
CA ILE A 107 -13.63 7.01 -14.30
C ILE A 107 -13.68 8.34 -13.53
N PHE A 108 -14.88 8.81 -13.19
CA PHE A 108 -15.06 9.99 -12.36
C PHE A 108 -14.41 9.83 -10.98
N GLY A 109 -14.54 8.67 -10.35
CA GLY A 109 -13.87 8.34 -9.09
C GLY A 109 -12.35 8.44 -9.18
N ILE A 110 -11.73 7.92 -10.25
CA ILE A 110 -10.29 8.06 -10.49
C ILE A 110 -9.90 9.53 -10.66
N ALA A 111 -10.67 10.29 -11.46
CA ALA A 111 -10.42 11.71 -11.67
C ALA A 111 -10.52 12.50 -10.35
N ALA A 112 -11.56 12.27 -9.56
CA ALA A 112 -11.77 12.90 -8.26
C ALA A 112 -10.65 12.53 -7.27
N ALA A 113 -10.22 11.27 -7.22
CA ALA A 113 -9.10 10.83 -6.38
C ALA A 113 -7.78 11.51 -6.79
N THR A 114 -7.52 11.64 -8.09
CA THR A 114 -6.33 12.31 -8.62
C THR A 114 -6.33 13.79 -8.26
N ILE A 115 -7.46 14.48 -8.46
CA ILE A 115 -7.62 15.90 -8.13
C ILE A 115 -7.51 16.11 -6.62
N GLY A 116 -8.17 15.27 -5.80
CA GLY A 116 -8.08 15.33 -4.34
C GLY A 116 -6.66 15.11 -3.83
N GLY A 117 -5.95 14.11 -4.36
CA GLY A 117 -4.54 13.87 -4.06
C GLY A 117 -3.66 15.08 -4.42
N TYR A 118 -3.87 15.66 -5.60
CA TYR A 118 -3.19 16.89 -6.01
C TYR A 118 -3.47 18.06 -5.06
N MET A 119 -4.74 18.28 -4.69
CA MET A 119 -5.11 19.36 -3.76
C MET A 119 -4.47 19.18 -2.38
N ILE A 120 -4.42 17.96 -1.84
CA ILE A 120 -3.80 17.72 -0.52
C ILE A 120 -2.28 17.92 -0.56
N THR A 121 -1.64 17.59 -1.68
CA THR A 121 -0.20 17.77 -1.83
C THR A 121 0.20 19.24 -2.00
N VAL A 122 -0.59 20.02 -2.75
CA VAL A 122 -0.34 21.44 -2.99
C VAL A 122 -0.77 22.32 -1.81
N TYR A 123 -1.98 22.10 -1.27
CA TYR A 123 -2.56 22.92 -0.19
C TYR A 123 -2.33 22.32 1.21
N ARG A 124 -1.20 21.62 1.40
CA ARG A 124 -0.85 21.02 2.68
C ARG A 124 -0.76 22.09 3.79
N PRO A 125 -1.27 21.82 5.01
CA PRO A 125 -1.16 22.76 6.12
C PRO A 125 0.29 22.82 6.64
N GLY A 126 0.76 24.02 6.99
CA GLY A 126 2.09 24.24 7.57
C GLY A 126 3.16 24.79 6.62
N THR A 127 2.73 25.35 5.48
CA THR A 127 3.47 26.38 4.72
C THR A 127 2.66 27.67 4.74
#